data_AF-A0A662H8A1-F1
#
_entry.id   AF-A0A662H8A1-F1
#
_cell.length_a   1.000
_cell.length_b   1.000
_cell.length_c   1.000
_cell.angle_alpha   90.00
_cell.angle_beta   90.00
_cell.angle_gamma   90.00
#
_symmetry.space_group_name_H-M   'P 1'
#
loop_
_entity.id
_entity.type
_entity.pdbx_description
1 polymer ?
#
loop_
_entity_poly.entity_id
_entity_poly.type
_entity_poly.pdbx_seq_one_letter_code
_entity_poly.pdbx_strand_id
1 'polypeptide(L)'
;MSAREEKPFIGIIGGSGLYDPAIVESAMEVKIHTPYGHPSDNIFLGYLKGVRIAFLPRHGRGHRYPPHKINYRANIWALREVGVERIIAVSAVGSLREDYKPGDFVLPDQFVDMTKSREYTFYDGPKVAHIQIGLDPFCPELRDIISKEAKELGITLHEKGSYICIEGPRFSTKAESRIWKDVFKCDIIGMTLVPEINLARELGM
;
A
#
# COMPACT_ATOMS: atom_id res chain seq x y z
N MET A 1 23.64 -23.59 16.49
CA MET A 1 22.88 -22.32 16.54
C MET A 1 23.36 -21.47 15.37
N SER A 2 22.86 -21.75 14.17
CA SER A 2 23.25 -21.05 12.93
C SER A 2 22.53 -19.70 12.86
N ALA A 3 23.12 -18.77 12.09
CA ALA A 3 22.65 -17.41 11.81
C ALA A 3 21.14 -17.22 12.06
N ARG A 4 20.79 -16.31 12.98
CA ARG A 4 19.41 -15.81 13.10
C ARG A 4 18.94 -15.50 11.68
N GLU A 5 17.89 -16.18 11.20
CA GLU A 5 17.25 -15.83 9.95
C GLU A 5 16.86 -14.35 10.08
N GLU A 6 17.58 -13.49 9.38
CA GLU A 6 17.34 -12.06 9.41
C GLU A 6 15.88 -11.82 9.00
N LYS A 7 15.06 -11.27 9.89
CA LYS A 7 13.66 -11.01 9.54
C LYS A 7 13.62 -9.90 8.49
N PRO A 8 12.75 -9.98 7.48
CA PRO A 8 12.59 -8.90 6.52
C PRO A 8 12.08 -7.64 7.23
N PHE A 9 12.90 -6.60 7.34
CA PHE A 9 12.48 -5.32 7.91
C PHE A 9 11.48 -4.58 7.00
N ILE A 10 11.61 -4.76 5.67
CA ILE A 10 10.83 -4.07 4.65
C ILE A 10 9.84 -5.04 3.98
N GLY A 11 8.58 -4.65 3.96
CA GLY A 11 7.52 -5.25 3.16
C GLY A 11 7.25 -4.43 1.90
N ILE A 12 7.08 -5.08 0.75
CA ILE A 12 6.66 -4.46 -0.51
C ILE A 12 5.28 -4.98 -0.87
N ILE A 13 4.30 -4.07 -0.99
CA ILE A 13 2.97 -4.41 -1.48
C ILE A 13 2.83 -3.98 -2.94
N GLY A 14 2.73 -4.97 -3.81
CA GLY A 14 2.65 -4.80 -5.26
C GLY A 14 1.23 -4.60 -5.77
N GLY A 15 1.00 -3.51 -6.51
CA GLY A 15 -0.27 -3.19 -7.18
C GLY A 15 -0.36 -3.66 -8.61
N SER A 16 -1.31 -3.09 -9.36
CA SER A 16 -1.37 -3.25 -10.81
C SER A 16 -0.03 -2.80 -11.44
N GLY A 17 0.56 -3.66 -12.28
CA GLY A 17 1.87 -3.42 -12.89
C GLY A 17 3.07 -3.92 -12.08
N LEU A 18 2.88 -4.32 -10.82
CA LEU A 18 3.93 -4.92 -9.97
C LEU A 18 3.38 -6.16 -9.25
N TYR A 19 3.00 -7.18 -10.02
CA TYR A 19 2.44 -8.44 -9.50
C TYR A 19 3.40 -9.63 -9.58
N ASP A 20 4.47 -9.51 -10.37
CA ASP A 20 5.40 -10.61 -10.60
C ASP A 20 6.41 -10.70 -9.44
N PRO A 21 6.38 -11.78 -8.63
CA PRO A 21 7.36 -11.99 -7.57
C PRO A 21 8.77 -12.22 -8.12
N ALA A 22 8.99 -12.33 -9.44
CA ALA A 22 10.31 -12.43 -10.04
C ALA A 22 11.25 -11.24 -9.73
N ILE A 23 10.72 -10.13 -9.21
CA ILE A 23 11.54 -9.04 -8.65
C ILE A 23 12.31 -9.47 -7.40
N VAL A 24 11.89 -10.56 -6.75
CA VAL A 24 12.50 -11.09 -5.52
C VAL A 24 13.49 -12.19 -5.88
N GLU A 25 14.77 -11.91 -5.65
CA GLU A 25 15.86 -12.86 -5.81
C GLU A 25 15.79 -13.94 -4.72
N SER A 26 16.02 -15.20 -5.11
CA SER A 26 15.98 -16.36 -4.20
C SER A 26 14.69 -16.46 -3.39
N ALA A 27 13.55 -16.16 -4.03
CA ALA A 27 12.25 -16.13 -3.38
C ALA A 27 11.84 -17.49 -2.78
N MET A 28 11.47 -17.47 -1.51
CA MET A 28 10.78 -18.53 -0.79
C MET A 28 9.33 -18.11 -0.54
N GLU A 29 8.38 -18.93 -0.99
CA GLU A 29 6.97 -18.73 -0.69
C GLU A 29 6.65 -19.21 0.73
N VAL A 30 6.06 -18.33 1.54
CA VAL A 30 5.61 -18.64 2.90
C VAL A 30 4.11 -18.45 3.00
N LYS A 31 3.42 -19.52 3.41
CA LYS A 31 1.99 -19.50 3.69
C LYS A 31 1.77 -19.06 5.13
N ILE A 32 1.15 -17.89 5.32
CA ILE A 32 0.83 -17.36 6.65
C ILE A 32 -0.66 -17.54 6.93
N HIS A 33 -0.97 -18.12 8.09
CA HIS A 33 -2.32 -18.16 8.63
C HIS A 33 -2.60 -16.87 9.39
N THR A 34 -3.73 -16.22 9.11
CA THR A 34 -4.14 -15.00 9.83
C THR A 34 -5.50 -15.20 10.48
N PRO A 35 -5.80 -14.50 11.60
CA PRO A 35 -7.13 -14.50 12.19
C PRO A 35 -8.24 -13.96 11.27
N TYR A 36 -7.86 -13.28 10.18
CA TYR A 36 -8.75 -12.59 9.25
C TYR A 36 -8.95 -13.37 7.94
N GLY A 37 -8.49 -14.63 7.89
CA GLY A 37 -8.56 -15.48 6.70
C GLY A 37 -7.28 -15.43 5.88
N HIS A 38 -7.41 -15.59 4.56
CA HIS A 38 -6.26 -15.68 3.66
C HIS A 38 -5.81 -14.31 3.17
N PRO A 39 -4.50 -14.04 3.14
CA PRO A 39 -3.94 -12.93 2.37
C PRO A 39 -4.20 -13.14 0.87
N SER A 40 -3.96 -12.10 0.07
CA SER A 40 -4.12 -12.13 -1.39
C SER A 40 -3.26 -13.20 -2.09
N ASP A 41 -2.11 -13.53 -1.52
CA ASP A 41 -1.27 -14.64 -1.92
C ASP A 41 -0.36 -15.08 -0.77
N ASN A 42 0.51 -16.07 -1.01
CA ASN A 42 1.65 -16.34 -0.14
C ASN A 42 2.56 -15.10 -0.05
N ILE A 43 3.27 -14.97 1.06
CA ILE A 43 4.33 -13.97 1.19
C ILE A 43 5.59 -14.51 0.52
N PHE A 44 6.21 -13.72 -0.35
CA PHE A 44 7.47 -14.06 -1.01
C PHE A 44 8.62 -13.44 -0.21
N LEU A 45 9.40 -14.28 0.47
CA LEU A 45 10.58 -13.84 1.22
C LEU A 45 11.82 -14.04 0.36
N GLY A 46 12.68 -13.03 0.24
CA GLY A 46 13.92 -13.15 -0.49
C GLY A 46 14.68 -11.84 -0.47
N TYR A 47 15.44 -11.57 -1.52
CA TYR A 47 16.30 -10.40 -1.59
C TYR A 47 15.93 -9.50 -2.77
N LEU A 48 16.11 -8.19 -2.60
CA LEU A 48 16.08 -7.23 -3.69
C LEU A 48 17.34 -6.39 -3.57
N LYS A 49 18.25 -6.51 -4.55
CA LYS A 49 19.57 -5.83 -4.52
C LYS A 49 20.32 -6.04 -3.20
N GLY A 50 20.30 -7.27 -2.68
CA GLY A 50 20.97 -7.64 -1.42
C GLY A 50 20.22 -7.29 -0.13
N VAL A 51 19.07 -6.61 -0.20
CA VAL A 51 18.23 -6.32 0.97
C VAL A 51 17.16 -7.38 1.12
N ARG A 52 17.04 -8.00 2.31
CA ARG A 52 15.99 -8.98 2.57
C ARG A 52 14.62 -8.31 2.71
N ILE A 53 13.65 -8.77 1.93
CA ILE A 53 12.30 -8.19 1.86
C ILE A 53 11.22 -9.27 1.97
N ALA A 54 10.01 -8.83 2.31
CA ALA A 54 8.78 -9.58 2.12
C ALA A 54 7.94 -8.93 1.02
N PHE A 55 7.58 -9.66 -0.03
CA PHE A 55 6.73 -9.16 -1.11
C PHE A 55 5.34 -9.80 -1.08
N LEU A 56 4.31 -8.99 -1.32
CA LEU A 56 2.93 -9.44 -1.42
C LEU A 56 2.20 -8.70 -2.56
N PRO A 57 1.74 -9.40 -3.62
CA PRO A 57 0.88 -8.79 -4.63
C PRO A 57 -0.54 -8.63 -4.08
N ARG A 58 -1.03 -7.39 -3.88
CA ARG A 58 -2.34 -7.14 -3.23
C ARG A 58 -3.53 -7.70 -4.01
N HIS A 59 -3.39 -7.88 -5.32
CA HIS A 59 -4.42 -8.47 -6.18
C HIS A 59 -4.29 -9.99 -6.33
N GLY A 60 -3.29 -10.61 -5.70
CA GLY A 60 -2.89 -12.01 -5.90
C GLY A 60 -2.29 -12.26 -7.29
N ARG A 61 -1.68 -13.45 -7.47
CA ARG A 61 -1.23 -13.91 -8.79
C ARG A 61 -2.37 -13.87 -9.82
N GLY A 62 -2.04 -13.42 -11.03
CA GLY A 62 -3.01 -13.25 -12.12
C GLY A 62 -4.03 -12.13 -11.93
N HIS A 63 -3.82 -11.22 -10.97
CA HIS A 63 -4.70 -10.06 -10.72
C HIS A 63 -6.16 -10.47 -10.44
N ARG A 64 -6.34 -11.55 -9.67
CA ARG A 64 -7.66 -12.17 -9.44
C ARG A 64 -8.58 -11.43 -8.48
N TYR A 65 -8.03 -10.62 -7.56
CA TYR A 65 -8.82 -9.91 -6.56
C TYR A 65 -9.04 -8.45 -6.93
N PRO A 66 -10.29 -8.00 -7.17
CA PRO A 66 -10.59 -6.59 -7.33
C PRO A 66 -10.43 -5.85 -5.99
N PRO A 67 -10.22 -4.51 -5.99
CA PRO A 67 -9.90 -3.74 -4.79
C PRO A 67 -10.86 -3.93 -3.60
N HIS A 68 -12.16 -4.03 -3.85
CA HIS A 68 -13.21 -4.20 -2.83
C HIS A 68 -13.29 -5.64 -2.25
N LYS A 69 -12.53 -6.59 -2.80
CA LYS A 69 -12.43 -7.98 -2.31
C LYS A 69 -11.04 -8.33 -1.76
N ILE A 70 -10.10 -7.39 -1.77
CA ILE A 70 -8.80 -7.59 -1.14
C ILE A 70 -9.00 -7.74 0.36
N ASN A 71 -8.38 -8.78 0.95
CA ASN A 71 -8.40 -8.98 2.39
C ASN A 71 -7.25 -8.18 3.04
N TYR A 72 -7.45 -6.87 3.17
CA TYR A 72 -6.42 -5.96 3.69
C TYR A 72 -5.96 -6.34 5.10
N ARG A 73 -6.88 -6.77 5.97
CA ARG A 73 -6.56 -7.25 7.33
C ARG A 73 -5.60 -8.43 7.30
N ALA A 74 -5.88 -9.45 6.48
CA ALA A 74 -4.99 -10.59 6.34
C ALA A 74 -3.64 -10.21 5.71
N ASN A 75 -3.62 -9.33 4.72
CA ASN A 75 -2.39 -8.88 4.07
C ASN A 75 -1.43 -8.21 5.06
N ILE A 76 -1.93 -7.20 5.78
CA ILE A 76 -1.13 -6.43 6.74
C ILE A 76 -0.73 -7.29 7.93
N TRP A 77 -1.64 -8.14 8.43
CA TRP A 77 -1.32 -9.08 9.50
C TRP A 77 -0.22 -10.06 9.08
N ALA A 78 -0.29 -10.63 7.87
CA ALA A 78 0.71 -11.58 7.39
C ALA A 78 2.11 -10.95 7.27
N LEU A 79 2.20 -9.69 6.81
CA LEU A 79 3.46 -8.95 6.76
C LEU A 79 4.04 -8.73 8.17
N ARG A 80 3.21 -8.35 9.13
CA ARG A 80 3.63 -8.23 10.54
C ARG A 80 4.17 -9.56 11.09
N GLU A 81 3.49 -10.68 10.82
CA GLU A 81 3.89 -11.99 11.35
C GLU A 81 5.26 -12.45 10.82
N VAL A 82 5.61 -12.10 9.57
CA VAL A 82 6.96 -12.38 9.04
C VAL A 82 8.01 -11.37 9.50
N GLY A 83 7.64 -10.36 10.28
CA GLY A 83 8.57 -9.41 10.92
C GLY A 83 8.76 -8.08 10.18
N VAL A 84 7.89 -7.73 9.23
CA VAL A 84 7.93 -6.43 8.57
C VAL A 84 7.65 -5.30 9.56
N GLU A 85 8.43 -4.23 9.49
CA GLU A 85 8.26 -3.00 10.28
C GLU A 85 8.06 -1.75 9.42
N ARG A 86 8.29 -1.85 8.11
CA ARG A 86 8.13 -0.75 7.14
C ARG A 86 7.52 -1.28 5.86
N ILE A 87 6.47 -0.62 5.35
CA ILE A 87 5.80 -1.03 4.12
C ILE A 87 5.99 0.00 3.02
N ILE A 88 6.44 -0.46 1.85
CA ILE A 88 6.46 0.31 0.61
C ILE A 88 5.37 -0.26 -0.31
N ALA A 89 4.29 0.51 -0.49
CA ALA A 89 3.17 0.14 -1.35
C ALA A 89 3.30 0.83 -2.72
N VAL A 90 3.37 0.05 -3.79
CA VAL A 90 3.39 0.56 -5.17
C VAL A 90 1.99 0.45 -5.77
N SER A 91 1.44 1.54 -6.31
CA SER A 91 0.06 1.59 -6.79
C SER A 91 -0.04 2.35 -8.12
N ALA A 92 -0.88 1.85 -9.02
CA ALA A 92 -1.33 2.62 -10.18
C ALA A 92 -2.44 3.58 -9.75
N VAL A 93 -2.38 4.83 -10.23
CA VAL A 93 -3.34 5.88 -9.92
C VAL A 93 -3.71 6.67 -11.17
N GLY A 94 -4.89 7.28 -11.16
CA GLY A 94 -5.24 8.31 -12.14
C GLY A 94 -4.85 9.69 -11.62
N SER A 95 -4.35 10.55 -12.50
CA SER A 95 -4.19 11.98 -12.18
C SER A 95 -5.53 12.71 -12.27
N LEU A 96 -5.80 13.61 -11.33
CA LEU A 96 -6.90 14.58 -11.38
C LEU A 96 -6.41 15.96 -11.85
N ARG A 97 -5.11 16.11 -12.11
CA ARG A 97 -4.44 17.36 -12.48
C ARG A 97 -3.82 17.26 -13.87
N GLU A 98 -3.70 18.40 -14.53
CA GLU A 98 -3.16 18.46 -15.90
C GLU A 98 -1.63 18.50 -15.91
N ASP A 99 -1.01 18.93 -14.82
CA ASP A 99 0.44 19.05 -14.68
C ASP A 99 1.12 17.77 -14.18
N TYR A 100 0.36 16.79 -13.68
CA TYR A 100 0.83 15.44 -13.37
C TYR A 100 0.66 14.56 -14.61
N LYS A 101 1.77 14.17 -15.23
CA LYS A 101 1.77 13.46 -16.51
C LYS A 101 1.74 11.94 -16.31
N PRO A 102 1.17 11.16 -17.24
CA PRO A 102 1.31 9.71 -17.21
C PRO A 102 2.79 9.30 -17.17
N GLY A 103 3.15 8.45 -16.21
CA GLY A 103 4.53 8.01 -15.97
C GLY A 103 5.24 8.78 -14.85
N ASP A 104 4.73 9.94 -14.43
CA ASP A 104 5.23 10.61 -13.22
C ASP A 104 4.90 9.78 -11.98
N PHE A 105 5.77 9.82 -10.98
CA PHE A 105 5.49 9.28 -9.65
C PHE A 105 4.92 10.37 -8.74
N VAL A 106 4.09 9.95 -7.79
CA VAL A 106 3.58 10.81 -6.73
C VAL A 106 3.82 10.12 -5.39
N LEU A 107 4.35 10.87 -4.43
CA LEU A 107 4.52 10.43 -3.05
C LEU A 107 3.44 11.13 -2.20
N PRO A 108 2.22 10.58 -2.11
CA PRO A 108 1.09 11.26 -1.47
C PRO A 108 1.33 11.45 0.03
N ASP A 109 1.03 12.63 0.55
CA ASP A 109 1.15 13.01 1.96
C ASP A 109 -0.20 13.03 2.68
N GLN A 110 -1.30 13.03 1.94
CA GLN A 110 -2.66 13.04 2.48
C GLN A 110 -3.58 12.10 1.70
N PHE A 111 -4.73 11.78 2.28
CA PHE A 111 -5.77 11.04 1.57
C PHE A 111 -7.19 11.42 1.99
N VAL A 112 -8.15 11.16 1.10
CA VAL A 112 -9.59 11.23 1.35
C VAL A 112 -10.17 9.84 1.11
N ASP A 113 -10.92 9.34 2.10
CA ASP A 113 -11.57 8.04 2.01
C ASP A 113 -13.00 8.17 1.48
N MET A 114 -13.25 7.60 0.31
CA MET A 114 -14.56 7.43 -0.32
C MET A 114 -14.90 5.95 -0.55
N THR A 115 -14.21 5.04 0.14
CA THR A 115 -14.58 3.63 0.20
C THR A 115 -15.86 3.43 1.03
N LYS A 116 -16.46 2.24 0.95
CA LYS A 116 -17.86 2.01 1.39
C LYS A 116 -18.06 0.74 2.20
N SER A 117 -17.49 -0.37 1.78
CA SER A 117 -17.87 -1.71 2.27
C SER A 117 -16.71 -2.52 2.82
N ARG A 118 -15.66 -1.85 3.30
CA ARG A 118 -14.40 -2.47 3.72
C ARG A 118 -14.33 -2.63 5.24
N GLU A 119 -13.41 -3.49 5.67
CA GLU A 119 -13.08 -3.70 7.08
C GLU A 119 -11.87 -2.82 7.44
N TYR A 120 -12.07 -1.79 8.28
CA TYR A 120 -11.09 -0.71 8.45
C TYR A 120 -10.12 -0.89 9.62
N THR A 121 -10.37 -1.84 10.52
CA THR A 121 -9.64 -1.96 11.78
C THR A 121 -9.41 -3.41 12.22
N PHE A 122 -8.39 -3.60 13.05
CA PHE A 122 -8.16 -4.80 13.86
C PHE A 122 -8.82 -4.73 15.24
N TYR A 123 -9.37 -3.57 15.64
CA TYR A 123 -9.87 -3.30 16.98
C TYR A 123 -11.41 -3.22 17.03
N ASP A 124 -12.08 -4.35 16.79
CA ASP A 124 -13.55 -4.47 16.84
C ASP A 124 -14.13 -4.64 18.27
N GLY A 125 -13.28 -4.49 19.29
CA GLY A 125 -13.63 -4.66 20.71
C GLY A 125 -13.22 -6.02 21.30
N PRO A 126 -13.20 -6.16 22.64
CA PRO A 126 -13.53 -5.13 23.63
C PRO A 126 -12.43 -4.06 23.80
N LYS A 127 -11.21 -4.32 23.31
CA LYS A 127 -10.16 -3.31 23.25
C LYS A 127 -10.45 -2.35 22.10
N VAL A 128 -10.71 -1.09 22.42
CA VAL A 128 -10.94 -0.01 21.45
C VAL A 128 -9.63 0.75 21.23
N ALA A 129 -9.34 1.10 19.98
CA ALA A 129 -8.24 1.98 19.62
C ALA A 129 -8.73 3.06 18.66
N HIS A 130 -8.39 4.32 18.95
CA HIS A 130 -8.61 5.47 18.06
C HIS A 130 -7.26 6.01 17.64
N ILE A 131 -6.75 5.53 16.52
CA ILE A 131 -5.40 5.86 16.08
C ILE A 131 -5.42 7.17 15.29
N GLN A 132 -4.52 8.07 15.68
CA GLN A 132 -4.33 9.32 14.96
C GLN A 132 -3.63 9.04 13.62
N ILE A 133 -4.40 9.16 12.54
CA ILE A 133 -3.90 9.01 11.17
C ILE A 133 -3.97 10.32 10.37
N GLY A 134 -4.79 11.29 10.80
CA GLY A 134 -5.15 12.44 9.96
C GLY A 134 -4.14 13.57 9.85
N LEU A 135 -3.12 13.65 10.72
CA LEU A 135 -2.09 14.70 10.63
C LEU A 135 -1.05 14.32 9.58
N ASP A 136 -0.37 13.19 9.79
CA ASP A 136 0.66 12.67 8.90
C ASP A 136 0.41 11.16 8.67
N PRO A 137 -0.47 10.80 7.71
CA PRO A 137 -0.95 9.43 7.53
C PRO A 137 0.13 8.46 7.04
N PHE A 138 1.22 8.98 6.47
CA PHE A 138 2.34 8.21 5.93
C PHE A 138 3.57 8.28 6.85
N CYS A 139 4.52 7.36 6.69
CA CYS A 139 5.77 7.38 7.46
C CYS A 139 6.69 8.51 6.95
N PRO A 140 7.04 9.52 7.77
CA PRO A 140 7.89 10.63 7.32
C PRO A 140 9.29 10.17 6.91
N GLU A 141 9.88 9.22 7.66
CA GLU A 141 11.21 8.69 7.36
C GLU A 141 11.27 7.99 5.99
N LEU A 142 10.30 7.13 5.68
CA LEU A 142 10.24 6.48 4.37
C LEU A 142 10.02 7.48 3.25
N ARG A 143 9.19 8.51 3.49
CA ARG A 143 8.94 9.55 2.51
C ARG A 143 10.22 10.32 2.18
N ASP A 144 10.96 10.74 3.19
CA ASP A 144 12.23 11.47 3.01
C ASP A 144 13.26 10.64 2.24
N ILE A 145 13.38 9.34 2.57
CA ILE A 145 14.26 8.41 1.85
C ILE A 145 13.84 8.33 0.38
N ILE A 146 12.56 8.04 0.09
CA ILE A 146 12.07 7.90 -1.29
C ILE A 146 12.28 9.19 -2.08
N SER A 147 12.01 10.36 -1.48
CA SER A 147 12.19 11.66 -2.12
C SER A 147 13.64 11.90 -2.52
N LYS A 148 14.56 11.63 -1.59
CA LYS A 148 16.00 11.77 -1.82
C LYS A 148 16.47 10.84 -2.95
N GLU A 149 16.12 9.56 -2.88
CA GLU A 149 16.54 8.57 -3.88
C GLU A 149 15.96 8.87 -5.27
N ALA A 150 14.71 9.31 -5.35
CA ALA A 150 14.11 9.70 -6.63
C ALA A 150 14.87 10.87 -7.28
N LYS A 151 15.29 11.86 -6.48
CA LYS A 151 16.10 12.98 -6.95
C LYS A 151 17.48 12.53 -7.44
N GLU A 152 18.15 11.64 -6.70
CA GLU A 152 19.47 11.11 -7.09
C GLU A 152 19.39 10.28 -8.39
N LEU A 153 18.30 9.57 -8.60
CA LEU A 153 18.05 8.77 -9.81
C LEU A 153 17.49 9.57 -11.00
N GLY A 154 17.20 10.86 -10.82
CA GLY A 154 16.59 11.71 -11.85
C GLY A 154 15.16 11.30 -12.22
N ILE A 155 14.44 10.67 -11.28
CA ILE A 155 13.04 10.26 -11.45
C ILE A 155 12.13 11.45 -11.15
N THR A 156 11.21 11.77 -12.06
CA THR A 156 10.17 12.78 -11.81
C THR A 156 9.23 12.29 -10.71
N LEU A 157 9.33 12.94 -9.54
CA LEU A 157 8.52 12.64 -8.37
C LEU A 157 7.84 13.91 -7.85
N HIS A 158 6.51 13.88 -7.76
CA HIS A 158 5.75 14.88 -7.04
C HIS A 158 5.73 14.52 -5.55
N GLU A 159 6.48 15.26 -4.74
CA GLU A 159 6.73 14.93 -3.32
C GLU A 159 5.49 15.08 -2.41
N LYS A 160 4.39 15.67 -2.91
CA LYS A 160 3.12 15.83 -2.20
C LYS A 160 1.94 15.53 -3.12
N GLY A 161 0.83 15.17 -2.50
CA GLY A 161 -0.41 14.91 -3.21
C GLY A 161 -1.46 14.26 -2.32
N SER A 162 -2.69 14.74 -2.43
CA SER A 162 -3.87 14.17 -1.80
C SER A 162 -4.42 13.02 -2.65
N TYR A 163 -4.41 11.82 -2.09
CA TYR A 163 -4.96 10.62 -2.71
C TYR A 163 -6.44 10.46 -2.37
N ILE A 164 -7.35 10.42 -3.34
CA ILE A 164 -8.72 10.00 -3.09
C ILE A 164 -8.90 8.50 -3.36
N CYS A 165 -9.32 7.77 -2.33
CA CYS A 165 -9.56 6.33 -2.42
C CYS A 165 -11.06 6.06 -2.64
N ILE A 166 -11.44 5.64 -3.84
CA ILE A 166 -12.82 5.27 -4.16
C ILE A 166 -13.04 3.76 -4.03
N GLU A 167 -14.30 3.35 -3.87
CA GLU A 167 -14.64 1.93 -3.68
C GLU A 167 -14.29 1.04 -4.88
N GLY A 168 -14.60 1.51 -6.10
CA GLY A 168 -14.57 0.67 -7.30
C GLY A 168 -15.73 -0.34 -7.35
N PRO A 169 -15.67 -1.36 -8.24
CA PRO A 169 -14.66 -1.55 -9.28
C PRO A 169 -14.84 -0.61 -10.48
N ARG A 170 -15.98 0.08 -10.60
CA ARG A 170 -16.17 1.08 -11.65
C ARG A 170 -15.23 2.28 -11.43
N PHE A 171 -14.82 2.91 -12.51
CA PHE A 171 -14.22 4.24 -12.43
C PHE A 171 -15.28 5.30 -12.08
N SER A 172 -14.79 6.47 -11.69
CA SER A 172 -15.63 7.63 -11.43
C SER A 172 -16.32 8.11 -12.71
N THR A 173 -17.56 8.59 -12.54
CA THR A 173 -18.21 9.43 -13.54
C THR A 173 -17.50 10.77 -13.64
N LYS A 174 -17.70 11.50 -14.74
CA LYS A 174 -17.14 12.85 -14.90
C LYS A 174 -17.59 13.82 -13.79
N ALA A 175 -18.82 13.69 -13.30
CA ALA A 175 -19.33 14.53 -12.22
C ALA A 175 -18.61 14.25 -10.89
N GLU A 176 -18.40 12.97 -10.55
CA GLU A 176 -17.61 12.58 -9.38
C GLU A 176 -16.17 13.09 -9.48
N SER A 177 -15.50 12.88 -10.61
CA SER A 177 -14.14 13.37 -10.82
C SER A 177 -14.02 14.90 -10.69
N ARG A 178 -15.03 15.66 -11.12
CA ARG A 178 -15.09 17.11 -10.87
C ARG A 178 -15.17 17.43 -9.38
N ILE A 179 -15.97 16.70 -8.61
CA ILE A 179 -16.04 16.90 -7.14
C ILE A 179 -14.68 16.59 -6.51
N TRP A 180 -14.04 15.49 -6.88
CA TRP A 180 -12.74 15.10 -6.33
C TRP A 180 -11.67 16.16 -6.59
N LYS A 181 -11.60 16.69 -7.81
CA LYS A 181 -10.65 17.72 -8.22
C LYS A 181 -11.01 19.10 -7.65
N ASP A 182 -12.24 19.56 -7.91
CA ASP A 182 -12.60 20.97 -7.74
C ASP A 182 -13.10 21.28 -6.34
N VAL A 183 -13.67 20.31 -5.62
CA VAL A 183 -14.21 20.49 -4.26
C VAL A 183 -13.26 19.93 -3.22
N PHE A 184 -12.89 18.64 -3.34
CA PHE A 184 -11.99 18.00 -2.37
C PHE A 184 -10.51 18.32 -2.60
N LYS A 185 -10.18 18.95 -3.74
CA LYS A 185 -8.80 19.34 -4.08
C LYS A 185 -7.83 18.15 -4.07
N CYS A 186 -8.32 16.97 -4.46
CA CYS A 186 -7.49 15.78 -4.56
C CYS A 186 -6.66 15.80 -5.85
N ASP A 187 -5.45 15.25 -5.75
CA ASP A 187 -4.44 15.28 -6.81
C ASP A 187 -4.44 14.00 -7.63
N ILE A 188 -4.59 12.86 -6.95
CA ILE A 188 -4.59 11.53 -7.56
C ILE A 188 -5.74 10.69 -7.03
N ILE A 189 -6.19 9.74 -7.83
CA ILE A 189 -7.30 8.84 -7.52
C ILE A 189 -6.87 7.38 -7.66
N GLY A 190 -7.29 6.54 -6.72
CA GLY A 190 -7.15 5.10 -6.83
C GLY A 190 -8.13 4.35 -5.93
N MET A 191 -7.88 3.06 -5.70
CA MET A 191 -8.85 2.17 -5.05
C MET A 191 -8.27 1.31 -3.93
N THR A 192 -6.98 1.41 -3.61
CA THR A 192 -6.28 0.40 -2.78
C THR A 192 -5.56 0.96 -1.57
N LEU A 193 -5.49 2.27 -1.40
CA LEU A 193 -4.81 2.89 -0.26
C LEU A 193 -5.52 2.60 1.07
N VAL A 194 -6.85 2.71 1.07
CA VAL A 194 -7.67 2.53 2.28
C VAL A 194 -8.39 1.18 2.19
N PRO A 195 -8.35 0.31 3.21
CA PRO A 195 -7.78 0.48 4.55
C PRO A 195 -6.34 -0.03 4.72
N GLU A 196 -5.57 -0.25 3.63
CA GLU A 196 -4.16 -0.73 3.69
C GLU A 196 -3.32 0.16 4.63
N ILE A 197 -3.45 1.48 4.51
CA ILE A 197 -2.75 2.47 5.34
C ILE A 197 -3.23 2.48 6.81
N ASN A 198 -4.54 2.35 7.04
CA ASN A 198 -5.13 2.34 8.38
C ASN A 198 -4.60 1.17 9.19
N LEU A 199 -4.64 -0.02 8.58
CA LEU A 199 -4.25 -1.27 9.21
C LEU A 199 -2.74 -1.33 9.44
N ALA A 200 -1.93 -0.79 8.53
CA ALA A 200 -0.49 -0.70 8.73
C ALA A 200 -0.16 0.15 9.97
N ARG A 201 -0.80 1.33 10.07
CA ARG A 201 -0.64 2.23 11.22
C ARG A 201 -1.07 1.59 12.53
N GLU A 202 -2.15 0.81 12.51
CA GLU A 202 -2.65 0.05 13.66
C GLU A 202 -1.68 -0.98 14.24
N LEU A 203 -0.77 -1.47 13.40
CA LEU A 203 0.27 -2.42 13.80
C LEU A 203 1.64 -1.76 14.00
N GLY A 204 1.72 -0.42 13.89
CA GLY A 204 2.95 0.35 14.09
C GLY A 204 3.95 0.26 12.93
N MET A 205 3.46 0.01 11.71
CA MET A 205 4.25 -0.06 10.47
C MET A 205 4.13 1.20 9.61
#